data_AF-A0A972DF49-F1
#
_entry.id   AF-A0A972DF49-F1
#
_cell.length_a   1.000
_cell.length_b   1.000
_cell.length_c   1.000
_cell.angle_alpha   90.00
_cell.angle_beta   90.00
_cell.angle_gamma   90.00
#
_symmetry.space_group_name_H-M   'P 1'
#
loop_
_entity.id
_entity.type
_entity.pdbx_description
1 polymer ?
#
loop_
_entity_poly.entity_id
_entity_poly.type
_entity_poly.pdbx_seq_one_letter_code
_entity_poly.pdbx_strand_id
1 'polypeptide(L)'
;MDFASIKKPVFTENPVSELCARMLDGWCKEATKDIDALPGKESLLVYGTGYNSWGVQTLQKAIGAFAVAGTYLNNREYILRALGMLRFNLYSHLTGEGRCTDGTKWGHTWISTLGISRMIHGVLCLWDYMTDEDKHAFRKMMLSEAEYLLDYEIKAGKLAQSLKNMPESNIWNGAHLLTAAYMFAEGEEKQRIQDKACDFFVNGISTDGDSEDKRVFLGKTVGERYIGSNFFDSFALNHHGYMNVGYMVICLSNIAMVHFFLKALGIPIPEFVYFNGYKLWNLVKHLLFPDGRLNRIGGDTRVRYCYCQDYLVPVLLLVCDLEKDPSAKKLLWNWLLQVKKEFDYNGDGCFLSDRASELKVSSPLYFTRLESDRAAVLSMALKEASVLDSIEDIQDVLQEPFSWHDSYHGSTIVKGKENVASFTWIAGERPQGCFLPKDASGMAEWKENLCGEISGLGLRNFREVIDHQTSLFDNGFATFGCSDVITKDLQEGSPPMETVAKVRNLFIALPDGRTCVTVQLAPSNLKRYVRSVKGTLLRIPNDIFNENVRLCETSKGRFILRRE
;
A
#
# COMPACT_ATOMS: atom_id res chain seq x y z
N MET A 1 6.62 -13.69 -30.11
CA MET A 1 5.22 -14.14 -30.01
C MET A 1 4.40 -13.05 -30.71
N ASP A 2 3.63 -13.39 -31.73
CA ASP A 2 2.78 -12.40 -32.40
C ASP A 2 1.64 -12.01 -31.45
N PHE A 3 1.64 -10.76 -30.99
CA PHE A 3 0.65 -10.24 -30.05
C PHE A 3 -0.75 -10.04 -30.65
N ALA A 4 -0.94 -10.41 -31.92
CA ALA A 4 -2.24 -10.53 -32.56
C ALA A 4 -3.24 -11.44 -31.77
N SER A 5 -2.79 -12.15 -30.74
CA SER A 5 -3.61 -13.03 -29.90
C SER A 5 -3.90 -12.51 -28.47
N ILE A 6 -3.59 -11.26 -28.11
CA ILE A 6 -4.10 -10.71 -26.83
C ILE A 6 -5.62 -10.75 -26.91
N LYS A 7 -6.23 -11.57 -26.05
CA LYS A 7 -7.69 -11.64 -25.99
C LYS A 7 -8.21 -10.25 -25.68
N LYS A 8 -9.20 -9.80 -26.45
CA LYS A 8 -9.89 -8.55 -26.16
C LYS A 8 -10.31 -8.52 -24.69
N PRO A 9 -10.16 -7.39 -24.00
CA PRO A 9 -10.73 -7.18 -22.69
C PRO A 9 -12.16 -7.72 -22.61
N VAL A 10 -12.37 -8.75 -21.79
CA VAL A 10 -13.73 -9.20 -21.46
C VAL A 10 -14.09 -8.53 -20.15
N PHE A 11 -15.21 -7.82 -20.16
CA PHE A 11 -15.79 -7.22 -18.97
C PHE A 11 -17.07 -7.97 -18.62
N THR A 12 -17.35 -8.05 -17.32
CA THR A 12 -18.57 -8.66 -16.79
C THR A 12 -19.39 -7.56 -16.15
N GLU A 13 -20.68 -7.49 -16.50
CA GLU A 13 -21.63 -6.61 -15.86
C GLU A 13 -22.10 -7.24 -14.54
N ASN A 14 -21.81 -6.58 -13.43
CA ASN A 14 -22.30 -6.94 -12.10
C ASN A 14 -22.26 -5.69 -11.18
N PRO A 15 -22.76 -5.76 -9.93
CA PRO A 15 -22.81 -4.58 -9.07
C PRO A 15 -21.43 -3.96 -8.77
N VAL A 16 -20.34 -4.74 -8.76
CA VAL A 16 -18.98 -4.18 -8.63
C VAL A 16 -18.58 -3.41 -9.88
N SER A 17 -18.78 -3.97 -11.07
CA SER A 17 -18.41 -3.30 -12.32
C SER A 17 -19.19 -2.00 -12.50
N GLU A 18 -20.49 -1.99 -12.20
CA GLU A 18 -21.33 -0.80 -12.25
C GLU A 18 -20.84 0.28 -11.27
N LEU A 19 -20.58 -0.10 -10.01
CA LEU A 19 -20.11 0.83 -8.99
C LEU A 19 -18.74 1.43 -9.33
N CYS A 20 -17.78 0.60 -9.72
CA CYS A 20 -16.45 1.04 -10.13
C CYS A 20 -16.52 1.93 -11.37
N ALA A 21 -17.29 1.55 -12.39
CA ALA A 21 -17.45 2.33 -13.62
C ALA A 21 -18.06 3.71 -13.36
N ARG A 22 -19.08 3.81 -12.49
CA ARG A 22 -19.68 5.10 -12.11
C ARG A 22 -18.66 6.03 -11.45
N MET A 23 -17.88 5.52 -10.49
CA MET A 23 -16.88 6.34 -9.79
C MET A 23 -15.72 6.73 -10.72
N LEU A 24 -15.27 5.80 -11.58
CA LEU A 24 -14.24 6.08 -12.58
C LEU A 24 -14.70 7.10 -13.62
N ASP A 25 -15.95 7.02 -14.09
CA ASP A 25 -16.51 8.00 -15.02
C ASP A 25 -16.52 9.42 -14.42
N GLY A 26 -17.00 9.56 -13.18
CA GLY A 26 -16.98 10.84 -12.48
C GLY A 26 -15.56 11.37 -12.26
N TRP A 27 -14.63 10.49 -11.87
CA TRP A 27 -13.22 10.86 -11.72
C TRP A 27 -12.56 11.23 -13.04
N CYS A 28 -12.76 10.49 -14.13
CA CYS A 28 -12.19 10.81 -15.43
C CYS A 28 -12.67 12.17 -15.96
N LYS A 29 -13.93 12.54 -15.67
CA LYS A 29 -14.45 13.89 -15.98
C LYS A 29 -13.72 14.96 -15.19
N GLU A 30 -13.61 14.79 -13.87
CA GLU A 30 -13.00 15.79 -13.00
C GLU A 30 -11.48 15.90 -13.22
N ALA A 31 -10.79 14.77 -13.33
CA ALA A 31 -9.35 14.67 -13.57
C ALA A 31 -8.90 15.36 -14.87
N THR A 32 -9.81 15.64 -15.80
CA THR A 32 -9.50 16.40 -17.02
C THR A 32 -8.95 17.80 -16.71
N LYS A 33 -9.31 18.39 -15.56
CA LYS A 33 -8.77 19.69 -15.12
C LYS A 33 -7.30 19.64 -14.74
N ASP A 34 -6.78 18.46 -14.41
CA ASP A 34 -5.39 18.21 -14.08
C ASP A 34 -4.63 17.54 -15.26
N ILE A 35 -5.21 17.58 -16.47
CA ILE A 35 -4.57 17.09 -17.70
C ILE A 35 -4.19 18.26 -18.59
N ASP A 36 -2.89 18.43 -18.80
CA ASP A 36 -2.32 19.42 -19.70
C ASP A 36 -1.66 18.77 -20.92
N ALA A 37 -1.72 19.45 -22.06
CA ALA A 37 -0.89 19.09 -23.19
C ALA A 37 0.53 19.65 -23.02
N LEU A 38 1.55 18.88 -23.44
CA LEU A 38 2.92 19.37 -23.44
C LEU A 38 3.04 20.58 -24.40
N PRO A 39 3.62 21.72 -23.98
CA PRO A 39 3.74 22.89 -24.85
C PRO A 39 4.43 22.58 -26.18
N GLY A 40 3.77 22.92 -27.29
CA GLY A 40 4.24 22.64 -28.66
C GLY A 40 4.10 21.19 -29.12
N LYS A 41 3.51 20.30 -28.31
CA LYS A 41 3.22 18.89 -28.65
C LYS A 41 1.85 18.47 -28.12
N GLU A 42 0.79 18.97 -28.76
CA GLU A 42 -0.62 18.83 -28.34
C GLU A 42 -1.11 17.37 -28.20
N SER A 43 -0.45 16.42 -28.85
CA SER A 43 -0.76 14.99 -28.77
C SER A 43 -0.16 14.27 -27.56
N LEU A 44 0.72 14.94 -26.79
CA LEU A 44 1.36 14.41 -25.59
C LEU A 44 0.67 15.02 -24.37
N LEU A 45 0.01 14.19 -23.57
CA LEU A 45 -0.79 14.64 -22.43
C LEU A 45 -0.14 14.27 -21.11
N VAL A 46 -0.32 15.12 -20.10
CA VAL A 46 0.28 14.98 -18.77
C VAL A 46 -0.83 15.10 -17.73
N TYR A 47 -1.05 14.05 -16.94
CA TYR A 47 -1.87 14.12 -15.73
C TYR A 47 -1.00 14.43 -14.51
N GLY A 48 -1.40 15.41 -13.72
CA GLY A 48 -0.62 15.92 -12.60
C GLY A 48 0.64 16.64 -13.07
N THR A 49 1.75 16.53 -12.35
CA THR A 49 2.91 17.37 -12.68
C THR A 49 3.70 16.90 -13.90
N GLY A 50 3.72 15.60 -14.21
CA GLY A 50 4.61 15.01 -15.23
C GLY A 50 6.10 15.00 -14.87
N TYR A 51 6.44 15.28 -13.61
CA TYR A 51 7.82 15.22 -13.10
C TYR A 51 8.33 13.78 -13.05
N ASN A 52 9.64 13.61 -12.99
CA ASN A 52 10.28 12.32 -12.81
C ASN A 52 9.88 11.65 -11.47
N SER A 53 10.27 10.40 -11.28
CA SER A 53 9.96 9.59 -10.11
C SER A 53 8.45 9.47 -9.89
N TRP A 54 7.91 10.08 -8.83
CA TRP A 54 6.50 9.97 -8.48
C TRP A 54 5.55 10.66 -9.48
N GLY A 55 5.98 11.70 -10.19
CA GLY A 55 5.11 12.39 -11.16
C GLY A 55 4.74 11.49 -12.34
N VAL A 56 5.71 10.77 -12.90
CA VAL A 56 5.47 9.81 -13.98
C VAL A 56 4.65 8.62 -13.48
N GLN A 57 4.86 8.16 -12.25
CA GLN A 57 4.02 7.09 -11.68
C GLN A 57 2.56 7.54 -11.48
N THR A 58 2.33 8.80 -11.12
CA THR A 58 0.99 9.40 -11.05
C THR A 58 0.30 9.33 -12.42
N LEU A 59 1.01 9.70 -13.49
CA LEU A 59 0.54 9.59 -14.87
C LEU A 59 0.27 8.12 -15.27
N GLN A 60 1.17 7.18 -14.96
CA GLN A 60 1.01 5.76 -15.30
C GLN A 60 -0.27 5.16 -14.70
N LYS A 61 -0.58 5.49 -13.46
CA LYS A 61 -1.84 5.09 -12.82
C LYS A 61 -3.07 5.69 -13.51
N ALA A 62 -3.00 6.96 -13.91
CA ALA A 62 -4.06 7.60 -14.68
C ALA A 62 -4.24 6.94 -16.07
N ILE A 63 -3.16 6.56 -16.77
CA ILE A 63 -3.23 5.77 -18.01
C ILE A 63 -4.05 4.50 -17.79
N GLY A 64 -3.74 3.76 -16.71
CA GLY A 64 -4.49 2.55 -16.33
C GLY A 64 -5.99 2.80 -16.16
N ALA A 65 -6.34 3.84 -15.39
CA ALA A 65 -7.72 4.18 -15.10
C ALA A 65 -8.51 4.64 -16.33
N PHE A 66 -7.99 5.61 -17.10
CA PHE A 66 -8.64 6.12 -18.30
C PHE A 66 -8.79 5.06 -19.39
N ALA A 67 -7.78 4.18 -19.55
CA ALA A 67 -7.84 3.10 -20.53
C ALA A 67 -8.99 2.14 -20.22
N VAL A 68 -9.06 1.62 -18.99
CA VAL A 68 -10.11 0.66 -18.61
C VAL A 68 -11.49 1.31 -18.63
N ALA A 69 -11.65 2.51 -18.07
CA ALA A 69 -12.92 3.22 -18.07
C ALA A 69 -13.38 3.51 -19.51
N GLY A 70 -12.46 3.96 -20.37
CA GLY A 70 -12.73 4.22 -21.79
C GLY A 70 -13.17 2.98 -22.55
N THR A 71 -12.50 1.83 -22.34
CA THR A 71 -12.90 0.58 -23.00
C THR A 71 -14.24 0.05 -22.47
N TYR A 72 -14.46 0.06 -21.15
CA TYR A 72 -15.70 -0.44 -20.55
C TYR A 72 -16.92 0.40 -20.96
N LEU A 73 -16.81 1.72 -20.88
CA LEU A 73 -17.89 2.66 -21.20
C LEU A 73 -18.02 2.96 -22.69
N ASN A 74 -17.15 2.37 -23.53
CA ASN A 74 -17.00 2.71 -24.94
C ASN A 74 -16.81 4.23 -25.17
N ASN A 75 -16.07 4.89 -24.27
CA ASN A 75 -15.79 6.32 -24.33
C ASN A 75 -14.47 6.60 -25.05
N ARG A 76 -14.58 7.03 -26.32
CA ARG A 76 -13.44 7.35 -27.18
C ARG A 76 -12.54 8.47 -26.63
N GLU A 77 -13.10 9.44 -25.93
CA GLU A 77 -12.34 10.56 -25.37
C GLU A 77 -11.38 10.09 -24.28
N TYR A 78 -11.83 9.16 -23.43
CA TYR A 78 -10.99 8.55 -22.39
C TYR A 78 -9.87 7.71 -23.00
N ILE A 79 -10.16 6.94 -24.05
CA ILE A 79 -9.16 6.17 -24.78
C ILE A 79 -8.10 7.10 -25.38
N LEU A 80 -8.51 8.20 -26.03
CA LEU A 80 -7.58 9.17 -26.62
C LEU A 80 -6.73 9.87 -25.56
N ARG A 81 -7.30 10.22 -24.40
CA ARG A 81 -6.53 10.77 -23.27
C ARG A 81 -5.49 9.76 -22.76
N ALA A 82 -5.90 8.51 -22.58
CA ALA A 82 -4.99 7.45 -22.14
C ALA A 82 -3.83 7.25 -23.12
N LEU A 83 -4.10 7.27 -24.44
CA LEU A 83 -3.05 7.21 -25.47
C LEU A 83 -2.13 8.43 -25.44
N GLY A 84 -2.66 9.66 -25.30
CA GLY A 84 -1.84 10.86 -25.19
C GLY A 84 -0.93 10.84 -23.97
N MET A 85 -1.42 10.34 -22.84
CA MET A 85 -0.61 10.14 -21.63
C MET A 85 0.43 9.03 -21.80
N LEU A 86 0.07 7.91 -22.42
CA LEU A 86 1.01 6.83 -22.74
C LEU A 86 2.14 7.34 -23.64
N ARG A 87 1.81 8.14 -24.66
CA ARG A 87 2.80 8.74 -25.55
C ARG A 87 3.73 9.70 -24.82
N PHE A 88 3.22 10.52 -23.90
CA PHE A 88 4.09 11.34 -23.04
C PHE A 88 4.99 10.48 -22.15
N ASN A 89 4.47 9.40 -21.56
CA ASN A 89 5.25 8.45 -20.76
C ASN A 89 6.42 7.88 -21.56
N LEU A 90 6.16 7.38 -22.78
CA LEU A 90 7.17 6.84 -23.68
C LEU A 90 8.15 7.90 -24.18
N TYR A 91 7.65 9.08 -24.51
CA TYR A 91 8.44 10.22 -24.97
C TYR A 91 9.46 10.69 -23.93
N SER A 92 9.06 10.75 -22.66
CA SER A 92 9.89 11.25 -21.54
C SER A 92 10.81 10.20 -20.91
N HIS A 93 10.67 8.93 -21.28
CA HIS A 93 11.54 7.85 -20.82
C HIS A 93 12.97 8.00 -21.37
N LEU A 94 13.97 7.39 -20.72
CA LEU A 94 15.36 7.35 -21.18
C LEU A 94 15.52 6.93 -22.65
N THR A 95 14.69 5.99 -23.11
CA THR A 95 14.67 5.50 -24.50
C THR A 95 13.94 6.41 -25.50
N GLY A 96 13.17 7.37 -25.00
CA GLY A 96 12.41 8.33 -25.79
C GLY A 96 13.23 9.56 -26.17
N GLU A 97 12.66 10.45 -26.97
CA GLU A 97 13.33 11.64 -27.50
C GLU A 97 13.21 12.87 -26.58
N GLY A 98 12.30 12.79 -25.62
CA GLY A 98 11.81 13.90 -24.82
C GLY A 98 12.32 13.94 -23.40
N ARG A 99 11.65 14.78 -22.61
CA ARG A 99 11.91 14.98 -21.18
C ARG A 99 10.58 15.05 -20.44
N CYS A 100 10.61 14.72 -19.17
CA CYS A 100 9.61 15.08 -18.19
C CYS A 100 9.46 16.61 -18.15
N THR A 101 8.37 17.09 -17.55
CA THR A 101 8.09 18.53 -17.40
C THR A 101 9.06 19.24 -16.45
N ASP A 102 9.83 18.49 -15.64
CA ASP A 102 10.95 19.01 -14.83
C ASP A 102 12.29 19.08 -15.59
N GLY A 103 12.30 18.78 -16.89
CA GLY A 103 13.49 18.80 -17.73
C GLY A 103 14.39 17.56 -17.61
N THR A 104 14.04 16.57 -16.79
CA THR A 104 14.79 15.31 -16.68
C THR A 104 14.20 14.20 -17.56
N LYS A 105 14.80 13.01 -17.56
CA LYS A 105 14.22 11.79 -18.14
C LYS A 105 14.01 10.76 -17.04
N TRP A 106 12.95 9.96 -17.15
CA TRP A 106 12.67 8.90 -16.20
C TRP A 106 13.11 7.53 -16.73
N GLY A 107 13.37 6.59 -15.82
CA GLY A 107 13.82 5.22 -16.13
C GLY A 107 15.09 4.85 -15.36
N HIS A 108 15.43 3.57 -15.33
CA HIS A 108 16.63 2.98 -14.74
C HIS A 108 16.82 3.35 -13.26
N THR A 109 15.76 3.16 -12.47
CA THR A 109 15.81 3.35 -11.02
C THR A 109 15.20 2.14 -10.31
N TRP A 110 15.39 2.06 -9.00
CA TRP A 110 14.80 1.01 -8.18
C TRP A 110 13.25 0.98 -8.18
N ILE A 111 12.61 2.09 -8.61
CA ILE A 111 11.16 2.29 -8.53
C ILE A 111 10.48 2.56 -9.88
N SER A 112 11.23 2.67 -10.98
CA SER A 112 10.65 3.01 -12.30
C SER A 112 9.60 2.00 -12.75
N THR A 113 9.83 0.73 -12.46
CA THR A 113 8.98 -0.41 -12.86
C THR A 113 7.70 -0.55 -12.03
N LEU A 114 7.62 0.08 -10.85
CA LEU A 114 6.41 0.06 -10.02
C LEU A 114 5.22 0.72 -10.74
N GLY A 115 5.44 1.88 -11.35
CA GLY A 115 4.37 2.56 -12.08
C GLY A 115 4.00 1.84 -13.38
N ILE A 116 4.97 1.18 -14.04
CA ILE A 116 4.70 0.31 -15.20
C ILE A 116 3.75 -0.82 -14.82
N SER A 117 4.02 -1.51 -13.71
CA SER A 117 3.16 -2.59 -13.20
C SER A 117 1.73 -2.12 -12.91
N ARG A 118 1.56 -0.85 -12.52
CA ARG A 118 0.26 -0.24 -12.20
C ARG A 118 -0.52 0.27 -13.41
N MET A 119 0.09 0.31 -14.60
CA MET A 119 -0.61 0.71 -15.84
C MET A 119 -0.85 -0.46 -16.79
N ILE A 120 -0.19 -1.61 -16.58
CA ILE A 120 -0.13 -2.69 -17.58
C ILE A 120 -1.51 -3.23 -17.97
N HIS A 121 -2.45 -3.35 -17.01
CA HIS A 121 -3.81 -3.80 -17.27
C HIS A 121 -4.59 -2.83 -18.18
N GLY A 122 -4.30 -1.53 -18.08
CA GLY A 122 -4.80 -0.51 -18.99
C GLY A 122 -4.12 -0.57 -20.36
N VAL A 123 -2.80 -0.79 -20.42
CA VAL A 123 -2.07 -0.96 -21.70
C VAL A 123 -2.65 -2.12 -22.51
N LEU A 124 -3.01 -3.24 -21.87
CA LEU A 124 -3.70 -4.35 -22.54
C LEU A 124 -5.04 -3.93 -23.16
N CYS A 125 -5.74 -2.94 -22.58
CA CYS A 125 -6.97 -2.39 -23.15
C CYS A 125 -6.70 -1.41 -24.31
N LEU A 126 -5.55 -0.75 -24.32
CA LEU A 126 -5.14 0.18 -25.38
C LEU A 126 -4.45 -0.49 -26.57
N TRP A 127 -4.05 -1.76 -26.45
CA TRP A 127 -3.15 -2.42 -27.41
C TRP A 127 -3.62 -2.32 -28.88
N ASP A 128 -4.91 -2.52 -29.13
CA ASP A 128 -5.50 -2.44 -30.48
C ASP A 128 -5.64 -0.99 -31.00
N TYR A 129 -5.55 0.00 -30.11
CA TYR A 129 -5.61 1.42 -30.44
C TYR A 129 -4.23 2.07 -30.59
N MET A 130 -3.16 1.38 -30.16
CA MET A 130 -1.78 1.83 -30.30
C MET A 130 -1.31 1.70 -31.75
N THR A 131 -0.62 2.72 -32.26
CA THR A 131 0.06 2.64 -33.55
C THR A 131 1.28 1.71 -33.47
N ASP A 132 1.87 1.38 -34.61
CA ASP A 132 3.10 0.57 -34.63
C ASP A 132 4.27 1.30 -33.97
N GLU A 133 4.32 2.64 -34.08
CA GLU A 133 5.29 3.48 -33.36
C GLU A 133 5.07 3.43 -31.85
N ASP A 134 3.82 3.51 -31.39
CA ASP A 134 3.48 3.38 -29.97
C ASP A 134 3.93 2.02 -29.43
N LYS A 135 3.62 0.93 -30.15
CA LYS A 135 4.02 -0.45 -29.78
C LYS A 135 5.54 -0.62 -29.78
N HIS A 136 6.23 -0.06 -30.78
CA HIS A 136 7.68 -0.10 -30.87
C HIS A 136 8.34 0.65 -29.70
N ALA A 137 7.87 1.87 -29.40
CA ALA A 137 8.38 2.67 -28.29
C ALA A 137 8.10 1.99 -26.93
N PHE A 138 6.92 1.40 -26.76
CA PHE A 138 6.57 0.63 -25.57
C PHE A 138 7.48 -0.60 -25.39
N ARG A 139 7.68 -1.40 -26.45
CA ARG A 139 8.62 -2.53 -26.44
C ARG A 139 10.03 -2.08 -26.05
N LYS A 140 10.51 -0.97 -26.64
CA LYS A 140 11.84 -0.41 -26.37
C LYS A 140 12.00 -0.01 -24.90
N MET A 141 10.99 0.66 -24.32
CA MET A 141 10.97 1.01 -22.90
C MET A 141 10.98 -0.24 -22.00
N MET A 142 10.10 -1.21 -22.26
CA MET A 142 9.98 -2.44 -21.45
C MET A 142 11.28 -3.24 -21.40
N LEU A 143 11.92 -3.45 -22.57
CA LEU A 143 13.20 -4.15 -22.66
C LEU A 143 14.35 -3.35 -22.05
N SER A 144 14.34 -2.03 -22.17
CA SER A 144 15.38 -1.19 -21.56
C SER A 144 15.35 -1.21 -20.04
N GLU A 145 14.17 -1.20 -19.43
CA GLU A 145 14.01 -1.38 -17.98
C GLU A 145 14.37 -2.80 -17.55
N ALA A 146 14.05 -3.82 -18.37
CA ALA A 146 14.42 -5.20 -18.08
C ALA A 146 15.95 -5.40 -18.10
N GLU A 147 16.65 -4.86 -19.10
CA GLU A 147 18.11 -4.95 -19.18
C GLU A 147 18.78 -4.28 -17.98
N TYR A 148 18.31 -3.09 -17.58
CA TYR A 148 18.78 -2.44 -16.35
C TYR A 148 18.62 -3.33 -15.11
N LEU A 149 17.50 -4.04 -15.00
CA LEU A 149 17.21 -4.91 -13.87
C LEU A 149 18.01 -6.22 -13.84
N LEU A 150 18.57 -6.66 -14.96
CA LEU A 150 19.45 -7.84 -14.99
C LEU A 150 20.74 -7.57 -14.20
N ASP A 151 21.27 -6.35 -14.31
CA ASP A 151 22.47 -5.89 -13.57
C ASP A 151 22.14 -5.30 -12.20
N TYR A 152 20.86 -5.02 -11.91
CA TYR A 152 20.45 -4.46 -10.62
C TYR A 152 20.72 -5.41 -9.46
N GLU A 153 21.30 -4.88 -8.38
CA GLU A 153 21.57 -5.60 -7.14
C GLU A 153 20.27 -5.92 -6.40
N ILE A 154 19.95 -7.21 -6.24
CA ILE A 154 18.87 -7.65 -5.37
C ILE A 154 19.29 -7.40 -3.93
N LYS A 155 18.42 -6.81 -3.11
CA LYS A 155 18.71 -6.50 -1.72
C LYS A 155 17.78 -7.25 -0.80
N ALA A 156 18.35 -7.88 0.22
CA ALA A 156 17.58 -8.46 1.30
C ALA A 156 18.27 -8.22 2.64
N GLY A 157 17.51 -7.70 3.60
CA GLY A 157 17.96 -7.49 4.96
C GLY A 157 16.80 -7.11 5.86
N LYS A 158 16.72 -7.68 7.07
CA LYS A 158 15.53 -7.52 7.92
C LYS A 158 15.33 -6.10 8.40
N LEU A 159 16.43 -5.37 8.65
CA LEU A 159 16.40 -4.10 9.34
C LEU A 159 16.47 -2.94 8.34
N ALA A 160 15.53 -1.99 8.39
CA ALA A 160 15.57 -0.80 7.53
C ALA A 160 16.88 -0.01 7.64
N GLN A 161 17.53 -0.01 8.81
CA GLN A 161 18.81 0.67 9.04
C GLN A 161 19.95 0.13 8.17
N SER A 162 19.85 -1.12 7.71
CA SER A 162 20.80 -1.71 6.76
C SER A 162 20.71 -1.10 5.36
N LEU A 163 19.62 -0.40 5.04
CA LEU A 163 19.27 0.05 3.69
C LEU A 163 19.13 -1.09 2.66
N LYS A 164 18.99 -2.34 3.15
CA LYS A 164 18.81 -3.55 2.33
C LYS A 164 17.41 -4.16 2.47
N ASN A 165 16.55 -3.62 3.33
CA ASN A 165 15.16 -4.05 3.45
C ASN A 165 14.31 -3.54 2.27
N MET A 166 14.25 -4.33 1.20
CA MET A 166 13.63 -3.94 -0.08
C MET A 166 12.64 -5.00 -0.60
N PRO A 167 11.75 -5.56 0.25
CA PRO A 167 10.91 -6.70 -0.14
C PRO A 167 9.99 -6.37 -1.30
N GLU A 168 9.24 -5.29 -1.19
CA GLU A 168 8.29 -4.87 -2.20
C GLU A 168 9.00 -4.52 -3.51
N SER A 169 10.20 -3.95 -3.39
CA SER A 169 11.02 -3.55 -4.53
C SER A 169 11.52 -4.74 -5.32
N ASN A 170 11.90 -5.81 -4.61
CA ASN A 170 12.25 -7.06 -5.27
C ASN A 170 11.05 -7.62 -6.04
N ILE A 171 9.86 -7.64 -5.45
CA ILE A 171 8.67 -8.18 -6.11
C ILE A 171 8.28 -7.39 -7.37
N TRP A 172 8.21 -6.05 -7.33
CA TRP A 172 7.81 -5.31 -8.54
C TRP A 172 8.88 -5.33 -9.64
N ASN A 173 10.16 -5.43 -9.29
CA ASN A 173 11.22 -5.59 -10.27
C ASN A 173 11.15 -6.98 -10.93
N GLY A 174 10.91 -8.04 -10.14
CA GLY A 174 10.63 -9.37 -10.66
C GLY A 174 9.38 -9.41 -11.55
N ALA A 175 8.31 -8.72 -11.15
CA ALA A 175 7.08 -8.62 -11.93
C ALA A 175 7.31 -7.94 -13.29
N HIS A 176 8.11 -6.87 -13.34
CA HIS A 176 8.48 -6.23 -14.60
C HIS A 176 9.30 -7.15 -15.51
N LEU A 177 10.29 -7.85 -14.96
CA LEU A 177 11.08 -8.82 -15.72
C LEU A 177 10.18 -9.90 -16.33
N LEU A 178 9.23 -10.47 -15.58
CA LEU A 178 8.27 -11.42 -16.12
C LEU A 178 7.39 -10.79 -17.21
N THR A 179 6.91 -9.58 -16.98
CA THR A 179 6.09 -8.86 -17.96
C THR A 179 6.87 -8.69 -19.27
N ALA A 180 8.09 -8.16 -19.21
CA ALA A 180 8.95 -8.00 -20.38
C ALA A 180 9.32 -9.35 -21.05
N ALA A 181 9.61 -10.39 -20.27
CA ALA A 181 9.98 -11.72 -20.77
C ALA A 181 8.85 -12.38 -21.55
N TYR A 182 7.64 -12.35 -21.00
CA TYR A 182 6.48 -12.97 -21.66
C TYR A 182 5.95 -12.13 -22.81
N MET A 183 6.17 -10.82 -22.76
CA MET A 183 5.79 -9.92 -23.83
C MET A 183 6.77 -9.98 -25.02
N PHE A 184 8.04 -9.69 -24.79
CA PHE A 184 8.94 -9.22 -25.85
C PHE A 184 10.21 -10.05 -26.06
N ALA A 185 10.54 -10.95 -25.13
CA ALA A 185 11.75 -11.77 -25.17
C ALA A 185 11.47 -13.19 -25.68
N GLU A 186 12.48 -13.82 -26.27
CA GLU A 186 12.43 -15.19 -26.79
C GLU A 186 13.73 -15.95 -26.47
N GLY A 187 13.73 -17.28 -26.67
CA GLY A 187 14.92 -18.12 -26.54
C GLY A 187 15.67 -17.97 -25.21
N GLU A 188 17.00 -17.89 -25.30
CA GLU A 188 17.91 -17.77 -24.14
C GLU A 188 17.73 -16.45 -23.36
N GLU A 189 17.38 -15.35 -24.05
CA GLU A 189 17.13 -14.06 -23.40
C GLU A 189 15.92 -14.16 -22.45
N LYS A 190 14.84 -14.80 -22.91
CA LYS A 190 13.66 -15.03 -22.08
C LYS A 190 14.00 -15.84 -20.82
N GLN A 191 14.80 -16.90 -20.97
CA GLN A 191 15.24 -17.74 -19.86
C GLN A 191 16.12 -16.95 -18.87
N ARG A 192 17.06 -16.13 -19.37
CA ARG A 192 17.90 -15.24 -18.55
C ARG A 192 17.06 -14.28 -17.71
N ILE A 193 16.06 -13.65 -18.33
CA ILE A 193 15.16 -12.72 -17.64
C ILE A 193 14.29 -13.43 -16.60
N GLN A 194 13.78 -14.63 -16.91
CA GLN A 194 13.00 -15.43 -15.97
C GLN A 194 13.83 -15.92 -14.78
N ASP A 195 15.08 -16.32 -14.97
CA ASP A 195 15.97 -16.74 -13.89
C ASP A 195 16.21 -15.59 -12.90
N LYS A 196 16.53 -14.39 -13.39
CA LYS A 196 16.68 -13.19 -12.55
C LYS A 196 15.37 -12.80 -11.87
N ALA A 197 14.23 -12.90 -12.56
CA ALA A 197 12.93 -12.64 -11.95
C ALA A 197 12.67 -13.60 -10.78
N CYS A 198 13.02 -14.88 -10.91
CA CYS A 198 12.90 -15.86 -9.84
C CYS A 198 13.73 -15.47 -8.61
N ASP A 199 14.96 -14.98 -8.80
CA ASP A 199 15.80 -14.49 -7.69
C ASP A 199 15.15 -13.32 -6.95
N PHE A 200 14.53 -12.38 -7.69
CA PHE A 200 13.78 -11.28 -7.11
C PHE A 200 12.58 -11.76 -6.28
N PHE A 201 11.77 -12.69 -6.79
CA PHE A 201 10.60 -13.21 -6.06
C PHE A 201 11.00 -13.99 -4.81
N VAL A 202 12.01 -14.86 -4.91
CA VAL A 202 12.51 -15.64 -3.75
C VAL A 202 12.97 -14.72 -2.62
N ASN A 203 13.64 -13.62 -2.96
CA ASN A 203 14.16 -12.67 -1.97
C ASN A 203 13.18 -11.53 -1.63
N GLY A 204 11.95 -11.55 -2.14
CA GLY A 204 10.95 -10.54 -1.81
C GLY A 204 10.37 -10.76 -0.42
N ILE A 205 9.76 -11.93 -0.18
CA ILE A 205 9.13 -12.30 1.10
C ILE A 205 9.98 -13.38 1.81
N SER A 206 11.30 -13.20 1.83
CA SER A 206 12.24 -14.15 2.43
C SER A 206 12.35 -14.01 3.95
N THR A 207 12.54 -15.15 4.61
CA THR A 207 12.75 -15.38 6.05
C THR A 207 14.01 -16.21 6.26
N ASP A 208 14.52 -16.35 7.50
CA ASP A 208 15.81 -17.03 7.70
C ASP A 208 15.73 -18.51 7.33
N GLY A 209 14.57 -19.13 7.56
CA GLY A 209 14.34 -20.52 7.21
C GLY A 209 14.42 -20.82 5.71
N ASP A 210 14.37 -19.82 4.84
CA ASP A 210 14.43 -20.03 3.38
C ASP A 210 15.86 -20.34 2.89
N SER A 211 16.91 -20.12 3.70
CA SER A 211 18.30 -20.44 3.30
C SER A 211 18.55 -21.93 3.09
N GLU A 212 17.76 -22.79 3.74
CA GLU A 212 17.87 -24.25 3.68
C GLU A 212 16.73 -24.90 2.88
N ASP A 213 15.91 -24.09 2.20
CA ASP A 213 14.74 -24.57 1.47
C ASP A 213 15.14 -25.27 0.15
N LYS A 214 14.76 -26.54 0.03
CA LYS A 214 15.13 -27.44 -1.07
C LYS A 214 14.15 -27.42 -2.26
N ARG A 215 13.08 -26.62 -2.21
CA ARG A 215 12.18 -26.44 -3.36
C ARG A 215 12.99 -25.89 -4.55
N VAL A 216 12.81 -26.46 -5.74
CA VAL A 216 13.58 -26.10 -6.93
C VAL A 216 12.75 -25.24 -7.86
N PHE A 217 13.26 -24.05 -8.20
CA PHE A 217 12.71 -23.18 -9.23
C PHE A 217 13.74 -22.96 -10.32
N LEU A 218 13.36 -23.22 -11.56
CA LEU A 218 14.21 -23.05 -12.75
C LEU A 218 15.62 -23.65 -12.57
N GLY A 219 15.71 -24.85 -11.99
CA GLY A 219 16.95 -25.60 -11.83
C GLY A 219 17.83 -25.25 -10.62
N LYS A 220 17.46 -24.26 -9.82
CA LYS A 220 18.14 -23.92 -8.54
C LYS A 220 17.17 -24.06 -7.38
N THR A 221 17.66 -24.52 -6.23
CA THR A 221 16.91 -24.51 -4.98
C THR A 221 16.65 -23.08 -4.50
N VAL A 222 15.63 -22.91 -3.67
CA VAL A 222 15.38 -21.64 -2.98
C VAL A 222 16.59 -21.22 -2.14
N GLY A 223 17.22 -22.17 -1.42
CA GLY A 223 18.44 -21.91 -0.65
C GLY A 223 19.61 -21.40 -1.50
N GLU A 224 19.79 -21.92 -2.72
CA GLU A 224 20.81 -21.41 -3.66
C GLU A 224 20.52 -19.99 -4.18
N ARG A 225 19.25 -19.57 -4.20
CA ARG A 225 18.82 -18.22 -4.64
C ARG A 225 18.76 -17.23 -3.48
N TYR A 226 18.70 -17.70 -2.25
CA TYR A 226 18.53 -16.89 -1.06
C TYR A 226 19.78 -16.04 -0.79
N ILE A 227 19.59 -14.72 -0.65
CA ILE A 227 20.67 -13.77 -0.33
C ILE A 227 20.49 -13.09 1.03
N GLY A 228 19.35 -13.31 1.69
CA GLY A 228 19.01 -12.73 2.98
C GLY A 228 17.50 -12.63 3.22
N SER A 229 17.13 -12.32 4.45
CA SER A 229 15.72 -12.18 4.88
C SER A 229 15.27 -10.74 4.82
N ASN A 230 14.17 -10.46 4.13
CA ASN A 230 13.47 -9.16 4.25
C ASN A 230 12.41 -9.17 5.37
N PHE A 231 11.96 -10.34 5.80
CA PHE A 231 10.99 -10.53 6.87
C PHE A 231 11.62 -11.25 8.06
N PHE A 232 11.00 -11.08 9.23
CA PHE A 232 11.26 -11.97 10.36
C PHE A 232 10.48 -13.27 10.16
N ASP A 233 10.84 -14.35 10.87
CA ASP A 233 10.13 -15.64 10.75
C ASP A 233 8.68 -15.56 11.23
N SER A 234 8.35 -14.55 12.03
CA SER A 234 6.98 -14.16 12.41
C SER A 234 6.18 -13.54 11.25
N PHE A 235 6.81 -13.32 10.09
CA PHE A 235 6.35 -12.47 8.98
C PHE A 235 6.16 -10.98 9.35
N ALA A 236 6.74 -10.52 10.47
CA ALA A 236 6.88 -9.09 10.71
C ALA A 236 7.79 -8.43 9.65
N LEU A 237 7.51 -7.17 9.35
CA LEU A 237 8.24 -6.40 8.34
C LEU A 237 8.70 -5.07 8.93
N ASN A 238 10.02 -4.87 8.99
CA ASN A 238 10.64 -3.63 9.48
C ASN A 238 11.01 -2.68 8.33
N HIS A 239 10.07 -2.43 7.42
CA HIS A 239 10.29 -1.52 6.30
C HIS A 239 9.96 -0.07 6.70
N HIS A 240 10.87 0.87 6.39
CA HIS A 240 10.90 2.23 6.97
C HIS A 240 11.15 2.28 8.50
N GLY A 241 11.63 1.20 9.11
CA GLY A 241 12.06 1.18 10.50
C GLY A 241 10.93 0.96 11.52
N TYR A 242 9.79 0.43 11.10
CA TYR A 242 8.69 0.05 11.98
C TYR A 242 7.91 -1.15 11.43
N MET A 243 7.04 -1.74 12.26
CA MET A 243 6.15 -2.84 11.86
C MET A 243 5.17 -2.37 10.77
N ASN A 244 5.47 -2.67 9.52
CA ASN A 244 4.82 -2.02 8.37
C ASN A 244 3.83 -2.94 7.65
N VAL A 245 2.59 -2.96 8.13
CA VAL A 245 1.49 -3.72 7.51
C VAL A 245 1.20 -3.25 6.08
N GLY A 246 1.32 -1.94 5.82
CA GLY A 246 1.05 -1.39 4.49
C GLY A 246 1.97 -1.99 3.42
N TYR A 247 3.26 -2.15 3.74
CA TYR A 247 4.23 -2.70 2.78
C TYR A 247 4.16 -4.23 2.62
N MET A 248 3.61 -4.94 3.61
CA MET A 248 3.19 -6.33 3.41
C MET A 248 2.16 -6.43 2.28
N VAL A 249 1.16 -5.53 2.29
CA VAL A 249 0.16 -5.44 1.23
C VAL A 249 0.79 -5.06 -0.10
N ILE A 250 1.76 -4.13 -0.13
CA ILE A 250 2.42 -3.77 -1.40
C ILE A 250 3.14 -4.98 -2.03
N CYS A 251 3.79 -5.84 -1.23
CA CYS A 251 4.38 -7.09 -1.73
C CYS A 251 3.32 -7.96 -2.40
N LEU A 252 2.22 -8.25 -1.70
CA LEU A 252 1.12 -9.08 -2.22
C LEU A 252 0.43 -8.44 -3.44
N SER A 253 0.32 -7.11 -3.48
CA SER A 253 -0.36 -6.40 -4.58
C SER A 253 0.39 -6.55 -5.90
N ASN A 254 1.73 -6.60 -5.88
CA ASN A 254 2.52 -6.78 -7.09
C ASN A 254 2.50 -8.25 -7.56
N ILE A 255 2.40 -9.21 -6.64
CA ILE A 255 2.09 -10.62 -6.96
C ILE A 255 0.74 -10.71 -7.69
N ALA A 256 -0.27 -10.00 -7.19
CA ALA A 256 -1.59 -9.96 -7.82
C ALA A 256 -1.56 -9.34 -9.23
N MET A 257 -0.87 -8.21 -9.41
CA MET A 257 -0.77 -7.55 -10.71
C MET A 257 -0.15 -8.46 -11.78
N VAL A 258 0.95 -9.16 -11.45
CA VAL A 258 1.58 -10.10 -12.41
C VAL A 258 0.73 -11.34 -12.63
N HIS A 259 0.00 -11.82 -11.62
CA HIS A 259 -0.96 -12.92 -11.78
C HIS A 259 -2.04 -12.57 -12.83
N PHE A 260 -2.71 -11.43 -12.67
CA PHE A 260 -3.77 -11.03 -13.61
C PHE A 260 -3.22 -10.70 -14.99
N PHE A 261 -2.02 -10.12 -15.08
CA PHE A 261 -1.33 -9.92 -16.36
C PHE A 261 -1.10 -11.25 -17.11
N LEU A 262 -0.50 -12.25 -16.45
CA LEU A 262 -0.23 -13.55 -17.09
C LEU A 262 -1.53 -14.31 -17.43
N LYS A 263 -2.53 -14.22 -16.55
CA LYS A 263 -3.86 -14.79 -16.78
C LYS A 263 -4.53 -14.18 -18.01
N ALA A 264 -4.45 -12.86 -18.19
CA ALA A 264 -4.98 -12.18 -19.37
C ALA A 264 -4.32 -12.65 -20.68
N LEU A 265 -3.06 -13.07 -20.62
CA LEU A 265 -2.34 -13.68 -21.75
C LEU A 265 -2.58 -15.19 -21.90
N GLY A 266 -3.34 -15.83 -21.00
CA GLY A 266 -3.53 -17.27 -20.99
C GLY A 266 -2.25 -18.05 -20.67
N ILE A 267 -1.30 -17.42 -19.97
CA ILE A 267 -0.01 -18.00 -19.61
C ILE A 267 -0.08 -18.60 -18.20
N PRO A 268 0.36 -19.86 -18.00
CA PRO A 268 0.50 -20.41 -16.67
C PRO A 268 1.45 -19.56 -15.80
N ILE A 269 0.99 -19.21 -14.60
CA ILE A 269 1.78 -18.41 -13.66
C ILE A 269 2.90 -19.29 -13.08
N PRO A 270 4.18 -18.89 -13.17
CA PRO A 270 5.27 -19.63 -12.53
C PRO A 270 5.09 -19.71 -11.01
N GLU A 271 5.29 -20.89 -10.42
CA GLU A 271 5.05 -21.13 -8.99
C GLU A 271 5.82 -20.16 -8.07
N PHE A 272 7.05 -19.80 -8.43
CA PHE A 272 7.88 -18.88 -7.64
C PHE A 272 7.27 -17.49 -7.47
N VAL A 273 6.33 -17.07 -8.33
CA VAL A 273 5.60 -15.80 -8.18
C VAL A 273 4.87 -15.73 -6.84
N TYR A 274 4.43 -16.88 -6.32
CA TYR A 274 3.71 -16.99 -5.04
C TYR A 274 4.60 -17.35 -3.87
N PHE A 275 5.92 -17.43 -4.05
CA PHE A 275 6.84 -17.84 -3.00
C PHE A 275 6.65 -16.99 -1.74
N ASN A 276 6.31 -17.66 -0.62
CA ASN A 276 5.92 -17.08 0.67
C ASN A 276 4.71 -16.10 0.67
N GLY A 277 4.10 -15.80 -0.49
CA GLY A 277 2.93 -14.94 -0.60
C GLY A 277 1.73 -15.44 0.20
N TYR A 278 1.43 -16.75 0.12
CA TYR A 278 0.35 -17.36 0.92
C TYR A 278 0.62 -17.29 2.43
N LYS A 279 1.88 -17.50 2.86
CA LYS A 279 2.26 -17.38 4.27
C LYS A 279 2.06 -15.95 4.78
N LEU A 280 2.46 -14.95 3.98
CA LEU A 280 2.23 -13.55 4.32
C LEU A 280 0.74 -13.19 4.35
N TRP A 281 -0.04 -13.65 3.36
CA TRP A 281 -1.50 -13.45 3.35
C TRP A 281 -2.17 -14.02 4.60
N ASN A 282 -1.73 -15.19 5.06
CA ASN A 282 -2.23 -15.81 6.29
C ASN A 282 -2.04 -14.93 7.53
N LEU A 283 -1.05 -14.04 7.57
CA LEU A 283 -0.96 -13.00 8.60
C LEU A 283 -1.82 -11.77 8.24
N VAL A 284 -1.67 -11.24 7.02
CA VAL A 284 -2.31 -9.99 6.59
C VAL A 284 -3.83 -10.03 6.69
N LYS A 285 -4.49 -11.16 6.40
CA LYS A 285 -5.95 -11.30 6.54
C LYS A 285 -6.43 -11.05 7.98
N HIS A 286 -5.61 -11.39 8.98
CA HIS A 286 -5.87 -11.09 10.38
C HIS A 286 -5.45 -9.67 10.78
N LEU A 287 -4.88 -8.88 9.88
CA LEU A 287 -4.60 -7.45 10.06
C LEU A 287 -5.61 -6.58 9.29
N LEU A 288 -6.81 -7.10 9.02
CA LEU A 288 -7.93 -6.37 8.42
C LEU A 288 -9.10 -6.21 9.40
N PHE A 289 -9.80 -5.09 9.33
CA PHE A 289 -11.13 -4.94 9.91
C PHE A 289 -12.20 -5.57 8.99
N PRO A 290 -13.37 -5.99 9.51
CA PRO A 290 -14.43 -6.62 8.72
C PRO A 290 -15.00 -5.76 7.59
N ASP A 291 -14.80 -4.45 7.66
CA ASP A 291 -15.20 -3.48 6.64
C ASP A 291 -14.20 -3.34 5.48
N GLY A 292 -13.08 -4.08 5.51
CA GLY A 292 -12.04 -4.04 4.47
C GLY A 292 -10.89 -3.05 4.75
N ARG A 293 -10.89 -2.35 5.90
CA ARG A 293 -9.75 -1.49 6.27
C ARG A 293 -8.57 -2.29 6.82
N LEU A 294 -7.37 -1.80 6.56
CA LEU A 294 -6.16 -2.27 7.22
C LEU A 294 -6.18 -1.87 8.70
N ASN A 295 -6.03 -2.86 9.58
CA ASN A 295 -5.62 -2.65 10.95
C ASN A 295 -4.09 -2.47 10.99
N ARG A 296 -3.65 -1.22 10.90
CA ARG A 296 -2.24 -0.83 10.88
C ARG A 296 -1.66 -0.83 12.29
N ILE A 297 -1.43 -2.02 12.84
CA ILE A 297 -0.98 -2.21 14.23
C ILE A 297 0.37 -1.54 14.56
N GLY A 298 1.21 -1.27 13.55
CA GLY A 298 2.44 -0.50 13.69
C GLY A 298 2.36 0.94 13.18
N GLY A 299 1.16 1.43 12.84
CA GLY A 299 0.95 2.77 12.28
C GLY A 299 1.27 2.91 10.80
N ASP A 300 1.25 4.14 10.29
CA ASP A 300 1.78 4.52 8.97
C ASP A 300 2.16 6.01 8.99
N THR A 301 3.22 6.34 8.28
CA THR A 301 3.70 7.70 8.08
C THR A 301 3.04 8.41 6.89
N ARG A 302 2.12 7.74 6.19
CA ARG A 302 1.39 8.25 5.02
C ARG A 302 -0.02 8.72 5.37
N VAL A 303 -0.66 9.38 4.39
CA VAL A 303 -2.07 9.77 4.49
C VAL A 303 -2.96 8.55 4.78
N ARG A 304 -3.84 8.73 5.76
CA ARG A 304 -4.71 7.68 6.29
C ARG A 304 -5.60 7.05 5.21
N TYR A 305 -5.65 5.72 5.22
CA TYR A 305 -6.50 4.89 4.35
C TYR A 305 -6.41 5.26 2.85
N CYS A 306 -5.20 5.61 2.40
CA CYS A 306 -4.85 5.75 0.99
C CYS A 306 -3.69 4.79 0.66
N TYR A 307 -3.05 4.94 -0.50
CA TYR A 307 -1.87 4.18 -0.98
C TYR A 307 -1.92 2.69 -0.62
N CYS A 308 -1.26 2.23 0.46
CA CYS A 308 -1.26 0.81 0.81
C CYS A 308 -2.67 0.23 1.09
N GLN A 309 -3.61 1.06 1.54
CA GLN A 309 -5.02 0.65 1.67
C GLN A 309 -5.65 0.39 0.31
N ASP A 310 -5.42 1.28 -0.66
CA ASP A 310 -5.95 1.16 -2.02
C ASP A 310 -5.41 -0.13 -2.67
N TYR A 311 -4.11 -0.40 -2.53
CA TYR A 311 -3.47 -1.59 -3.09
C TYR A 311 -3.81 -2.91 -2.38
N LEU A 312 -4.67 -2.91 -1.36
CA LEU A 312 -5.29 -4.15 -0.86
C LEU A 312 -6.27 -4.74 -1.89
N VAL A 313 -6.87 -3.90 -2.74
CA VAL A 313 -7.83 -4.32 -3.76
C VAL A 313 -7.30 -5.45 -4.67
N PRO A 314 -6.15 -5.30 -5.35
CA PRO A 314 -5.61 -6.39 -6.18
C PRO A 314 -5.28 -7.65 -5.37
N VAL A 315 -4.91 -7.52 -4.08
CA VAL A 315 -4.69 -8.68 -3.21
C VAL A 315 -5.99 -9.44 -2.96
N LEU A 316 -7.08 -8.74 -2.65
CA LEU A 316 -8.38 -9.37 -2.44
C LEU A 316 -8.91 -10.02 -3.72
N LEU A 317 -8.71 -9.38 -4.89
CA LEU A 317 -9.03 -9.98 -6.18
C LEU A 317 -8.23 -11.27 -6.41
N LEU A 318 -6.93 -11.27 -6.12
CA LEU A 318 -6.08 -12.46 -6.24
C LEU A 318 -6.58 -13.60 -5.35
N VAL A 319 -6.91 -13.32 -4.09
CA VAL A 319 -7.42 -14.32 -3.14
C VAL A 319 -8.78 -14.85 -3.60
N CYS A 320 -9.67 -13.98 -4.08
CA CYS A 320 -10.93 -14.41 -4.67
C CYS A 320 -10.71 -15.30 -5.89
N ASP A 321 -9.67 -15.07 -6.69
CA ASP A 321 -9.39 -15.90 -7.85
C ASP A 321 -8.80 -17.26 -7.49
N LEU A 322 -7.77 -17.28 -6.63
CA LEU A 322 -7.02 -18.48 -6.26
C LEU A 322 -7.77 -19.39 -5.28
N GLU A 323 -8.37 -18.81 -4.24
CA GLU A 323 -8.94 -19.56 -3.12
C GLU A 323 -10.47 -19.62 -3.17
N LYS A 324 -11.10 -18.82 -4.04
CA LYS A 324 -12.57 -18.63 -4.07
C LYS A 324 -13.13 -18.22 -2.71
N ASP A 325 -12.32 -17.51 -1.90
CA ASP A 325 -12.64 -17.12 -0.52
C ASP A 325 -13.77 -16.07 -0.47
N PRO A 326 -14.97 -16.40 0.06
CA PRO A 326 -16.07 -15.44 0.20
C PRO A 326 -15.74 -14.28 1.13
N SER A 327 -14.83 -14.46 2.10
CA SER A 327 -14.41 -13.40 3.02
C SER A 327 -13.66 -12.28 2.28
N ALA A 328 -12.83 -12.64 1.31
CA ALA A 328 -12.10 -11.67 0.48
C ALA A 328 -13.07 -10.87 -0.40
N LYS A 329 -14.11 -11.51 -0.97
CA LYS A 329 -15.19 -10.82 -1.69
C LYS A 329 -15.87 -9.79 -0.80
N LYS A 330 -16.20 -10.17 0.44
CA LYS A 330 -16.83 -9.29 1.44
C LYS A 330 -15.98 -8.06 1.76
N LEU A 331 -14.71 -8.30 2.06
CA LEU A 331 -13.76 -7.25 2.43
C LEU A 331 -13.62 -6.22 1.29
N LEU A 332 -13.55 -6.69 0.04
CA LEU A 332 -13.45 -5.82 -1.11
C LEU A 332 -14.75 -5.02 -1.31
N TRP A 333 -15.90 -5.68 -1.25
CA TRP A 333 -17.20 -5.01 -1.38
C TRP A 333 -17.40 -3.91 -0.32
N ASN A 334 -17.13 -4.24 0.95
CA ASN A 334 -17.24 -3.27 2.03
C ASN A 334 -16.27 -2.11 1.85
N TRP A 335 -15.04 -2.37 1.38
CA TRP A 335 -14.10 -1.31 1.07
C TRP A 335 -14.60 -0.41 -0.08
N LEU A 336 -15.17 -0.97 -1.14
CA LEU A 336 -15.76 -0.20 -2.24
C LEU A 336 -16.91 0.70 -1.78
N LEU A 337 -17.75 0.22 -0.86
CA LEU A 337 -18.82 1.03 -0.25
C LEU A 337 -18.27 2.22 0.56
N GLN A 338 -17.09 2.07 1.18
CA GLN A 338 -16.44 3.18 1.86
C GLN A 338 -15.90 4.23 0.89
N VAL A 339 -15.27 3.78 -0.20
CA VAL A 339 -14.82 4.67 -1.28
C VAL A 339 -16.01 5.40 -1.89
N LYS A 340 -17.11 4.69 -2.13
CA LYS A 340 -18.38 5.28 -2.58
C LYS A 340 -18.87 6.36 -1.61
N LYS A 341 -18.88 6.09 -0.31
CA LYS A 341 -19.32 7.05 0.71
C LYS A 341 -18.51 8.35 0.64
N GLU A 342 -17.19 8.26 0.51
CA GLU A 342 -16.32 9.43 0.38
C GLU A 342 -16.51 10.17 -0.95
N PHE A 343 -16.57 9.42 -2.05
CA PHE A 343 -16.79 9.99 -3.39
C PHE A 343 -18.13 10.73 -3.50
N ASP A 344 -19.21 10.14 -2.99
CA ASP A 344 -20.54 10.77 -3.00
C ASP A 344 -20.60 11.96 -2.03
N TYR A 345 -19.88 11.92 -0.90
CA TYR A 345 -19.79 13.06 0.04
C TYR A 345 -19.10 14.26 -0.60
N ASN A 346 -18.00 14.03 -1.32
CA ASN A 346 -17.28 15.10 -2.01
C ASN A 346 -18.14 15.74 -3.10
N GLY A 347 -18.88 14.93 -3.87
CA GLY A 347 -19.86 15.41 -4.86
C GLY A 347 -19.26 16.15 -6.07
N ASP A 348 -17.94 16.19 -6.20
CA ASP A 348 -17.19 16.94 -7.21
C ASP A 348 -16.47 16.03 -8.23
N GLY A 349 -16.63 14.72 -8.11
CA GLY A 349 -15.93 13.73 -8.93
C GLY A 349 -14.51 13.37 -8.45
N CYS A 350 -13.99 13.99 -7.40
CA CYS A 350 -12.74 13.58 -6.76
C CYS A 350 -12.98 12.51 -5.67
N PHE A 351 -11.95 11.70 -5.43
CA PHE A 351 -11.98 10.71 -4.36
C PHE A 351 -11.64 11.27 -2.98
N LEU A 352 -10.88 12.35 -2.88
CA LEU A 352 -10.26 12.82 -1.63
C LEU A 352 -10.37 14.33 -1.41
N SER A 353 -11.17 15.06 -2.19
CA SER A 353 -11.13 16.53 -2.20
C SER A 353 -11.39 17.19 -0.85
N ASP A 354 -12.29 16.69 -0.01
CA ASP A 354 -12.48 17.21 1.36
C ASP A 354 -11.28 16.89 2.27
N ARG A 355 -10.99 15.59 2.45
CA ARG A 355 -9.98 15.10 3.39
C ARG A 355 -8.55 15.47 3.01
N ALA A 356 -8.28 15.75 1.74
CA ALA A 356 -6.99 16.13 1.20
C ALA A 356 -6.97 17.56 0.63
N SER A 357 -7.94 18.42 1.00
CA SER A 357 -8.04 19.81 0.54
C SER A 357 -6.75 20.61 0.73
N GLU A 358 -6.10 20.50 1.90
CA GLU A 358 -4.80 21.15 2.16
C GLU A 358 -3.68 20.61 1.25
N LEU A 359 -3.68 19.32 0.93
CA LEU A 359 -2.70 18.71 0.03
C LEU A 359 -2.90 19.18 -1.41
N LYS A 360 -4.14 19.41 -1.85
CA LYS A 360 -4.44 19.95 -3.17
C LYS A 360 -3.73 21.29 -3.41
N VAL A 361 -3.59 22.11 -2.36
CA VAL A 361 -2.89 23.41 -2.42
C VAL A 361 -1.39 23.28 -2.16
N SER A 362 -1.00 22.60 -1.07
CA SER A 362 0.39 22.56 -0.61
C SER A 362 1.28 21.57 -1.39
N SER A 363 0.68 20.54 -1.99
CA SER A 363 1.38 19.53 -2.77
C SER A 363 0.47 18.93 -3.86
N PRO A 364 0.24 19.65 -4.97
CA PRO A 364 -0.58 19.16 -6.09
C PRO A 364 -0.10 17.80 -6.63
N LEU A 365 1.22 17.57 -6.63
CA LEU A 365 1.82 16.27 -6.97
C LEU A 365 1.32 15.14 -6.07
N TYR A 366 1.28 15.37 -4.74
CA TYR A 366 0.85 14.33 -3.83
C TYR A 366 -0.66 14.12 -3.89
N PHE A 367 -1.45 15.19 -4.02
CA PHE A 367 -2.89 15.10 -4.21
C PHE A 367 -3.27 14.26 -5.44
N THR A 368 -2.76 14.62 -6.63
CA THR A 368 -3.01 13.87 -7.88
C THR A 368 -2.48 12.44 -7.83
N ARG A 369 -1.40 12.20 -7.07
CA ARG A 369 -0.92 10.84 -6.80
C ARG A 369 -1.96 10.01 -6.04
N LEU A 370 -2.54 10.55 -4.97
CA LEU A 370 -3.53 9.82 -4.16
C LEU A 370 -4.81 9.56 -4.95
N GLU A 371 -5.28 10.54 -5.72
CA GLU A 371 -6.42 10.40 -6.64
C GLU A 371 -6.19 9.27 -7.65
N SER A 372 -5.05 9.29 -8.35
CA SER A 372 -4.71 8.26 -9.33
C SER A 372 -4.42 6.89 -8.71
N ASP A 373 -3.92 6.80 -7.46
CA ASP A 373 -3.80 5.52 -6.75
C ASP A 373 -5.17 4.86 -6.61
N ARG A 374 -6.20 5.62 -6.21
CA ARG A 374 -7.56 5.10 -6.07
C ARG A 374 -8.19 4.76 -7.41
N ALA A 375 -8.04 5.63 -8.41
CA ALA A 375 -8.53 5.37 -9.76
C ALA A 375 -7.90 4.10 -10.36
N ALA A 376 -6.59 3.90 -10.18
CA ALA A 376 -5.90 2.72 -10.69
C ALA A 376 -6.45 1.43 -10.08
N VAL A 377 -6.63 1.36 -8.75
CA VAL A 377 -7.14 0.13 -8.13
C VAL A 377 -8.61 -0.14 -8.43
N LEU A 378 -9.43 0.91 -8.57
CA LEU A 378 -10.81 0.76 -9.04
C LEU A 378 -10.87 0.25 -10.48
N SER A 379 -9.93 0.66 -11.32
CA SER A 379 -9.83 0.13 -12.69
C SER A 379 -9.39 -1.34 -12.72
N MET A 380 -8.56 -1.78 -11.78
CA MET A 380 -8.25 -3.20 -11.61
C MET A 380 -9.48 -3.99 -11.15
N ALA A 381 -10.25 -3.47 -10.19
CA ALA A 381 -11.49 -4.10 -9.75
C ALA A 381 -12.56 -4.16 -10.86
N LEU A 382 -12.69 -3.11 -11.67
CA LEU A 382 -13.58 -3.09 -12.83
C LEU A 382 -13.16 -4.15 -13.87
N LYS A 383 -11.86 -4.24 -14.14
CA LYS A 383 -11.31 -5.20 -15.11
C LYS A 383 -11.54 -6.64 -14.69
N GLU A 384 -11.34 -6.94 -13.41
CA GLU A 384 -11.43 -8.29 -12.86
C GLU A 384 -12.76 -8.58 -12.18
N ALA A 385 -13.80 -7.78 -12.46
CA ALA A 385 -15.10 -7.87 -11.80
C ALA A 385 -15.76 -9.26 -11.92
N SER A 386 -15.42 -10.03 -12.96
CA SER A 386 -15.88 -11.42 -13.14
C SER A 386 -15.55 -12.34 -11.97
N VAL A 387 -14.49 -12.06 -11.21
CA VAL A 387 -14.10 -12.81 -10.02
C VAL A 387 -15.09 -12.59 -8.85
N LEU A 388 -15.98 -11.59 -8.98
CA LEU A 388 -16.91 -11.10 -7.95
C LEU A 388 -18.38 -11.27 -8.37
N ASP A 389 -18.67 -12.22 -9.25
CA ASP A 389 -19.98 -12.57 -9.84
C ASP A 389 -21.17 -12.83 -8.91
N SER A 390 -20.98 -13.00 -7.60
CA SER A 390 -22.07 -13.28 -6.64
C SER A 390 -21.85 -12.56 -5.32
N ILE A 391 -22.22 -11.28 -5.28
CA ILE A 391 -22.05 -10.42 -4.10
C ILE A 391 -23.22 -10.62 -3.13
N GLU A 392 -24.39 -11.04 -3.63
CA GLU A 392 -25.57 -11.29 -2.79
C GLU A 392 -25.41 -12.49 -1.85
N ASP A 393 -24.51 -13.44 -2.15
CA ASP A 393 -24.27 -14.66 -1.36
C ASP A 393 -23.12 -14.54 -0.35
N ILE A 394 -22.65 -13.31 -0.10
CA ILE A 394 -21.53 -13.08 0.82
C ILE A 394 -21.99 -13.27 2.27
N GLN A 395 -21.78 -14.47 2.79
CA GLN A 395 -22.04 -14.77 4.20
C GLN A 395 -21.09 -14.02 5.13
N ASP A 396 -21.58 -13.71 6.33
CA ASP A 396 -20.76 -13.24 7.43
C ASP A 396 -19.77 -14.33 7.83
N VAL A 397 -18.51 -14.16 7.44
CA VAL A 397 -17.46 -15.08 7.87
C VAL A 397 -17.11 -14.77 9.31
N LEU A 398 -17.40 -15.73 10.19
CA LEU A 398 -16.93 -15.73 11.57
C LEU A 398 -15.41 -15.62 11.57
N GLN A 399 -14.90 -14.48 12.05
CA GLN A 399 -13.47 -14.34 12.28
C GLN A 399 -13.11 -15.11 13.55
N GLU A 400 -12.44 -16.24 13.37
CA GLU A 400 -11.84 -17.01 14.45
C GLU A 400 -10.96 -16.12 15.35
N PRO A 401 -10.92 -16.39 16.66
CA PRO A 401 -9.97 -15.74 17.54
C PRO A 401 -8.55 -15.87 17.00
N PHE A 402 -7.79 -14.78 17.05
CA PHE A 402 -6.45 -14.76 16.50
C PHE A 402 -5.52 -14.02 17.45
N SER A 403 -4.33 -14.59 17.68
CA SER A 403 -3.26 -13.96 18.42
C SER A 403 -1.96 -14.08 17.64
N TRP A 404 -1.20 -12.99 17.59
CA TRP A 404 0.12 -12.97 16.96
C TRP A 404 1.06 -12.03 17.69
N HIS A 405 2.34 -12.39 17.70
CA HIS A 405 3.39 -11.65 18.36
C HIS A 405 4.68 -11.65 17.53
N ASP A 406 5.34 -10.49 17.50
CA ASP A 406 6.70 -10.32 17.01
C ASP A 406 7.58 -9.70 18.09
N SER A 407 8.68 -10.39 18.39
CA SER A 407 9.61 -10.01 19.47
C SER A 407 10.48 -8.81 19.12
N TYR A 408 10.82 -8.60 17.86
CA TYR A 408 11.66 -7.46 17.47
C TYR A 408 10.91 -6.14 17.66
N HIS A 409 9.74 -6.00 17.03
CA HIS A 409 8.95 -4.76 17.15
C HIS A 409 8.21 -4.64 18.48
N GLY A 410 8.11 -5.73 19.23
CA GLY A 410 7.18 -5.84 20.36
C GLY A 410 5.73 -5.71 19.92
N SER A 411 5.44 -6.07 18.66
CA SER A 411 4.09 -6.01 18.10
C SER A 411 3.30 -7.21 18.60
N THR A 412 2.11 -6.94 19.13
CA THR A 412 1.19 -7.97 19.59
C THR A 412 -0.21 -7.59 19.14
N ILE A 413 -0.97 -8.55 18.65
CA ILE A 413 -2.40 -8.39 18.37
C ILE A 413 -3.16 -9.58 18.94
N VAL A 414 -4.30 -9.28 19.57
CA VAL A 414 -5.34 -10.25 19.91
C VAL A 414 -6.65 -9.76 19.31
N LYS A 415 -7.24 -10.59 18.47
CA LYS A 415 -8.60 -10.43 17.96
C LYS A 415 -9.48 -11.41 18.72
N GLY A 416 -10.28 -10.88 19.66
CA GLY A 416 -11.23 -11.66 20.45
C GLY A 416 -12.48 -12.00 19.63
N LYS A 417 -13.65 -12.16 20.25
CA LYS A 417 -14.92 -12.29 19.50
C LYS A 417 -15.46 -10.93 19.05
N GLU A 418 -15.42 -9.94 19.94
CA GLU A 418 -16.02 -8.62 19.75
C GLU A 418 -15.00 -7.48 19.59
N ASN A 419 -13.73 -7.70 19.96
CA ASN A 419 -12.72 -6.65 20.01
C ASN A 419 -11.44 -6.99 19.24
N VAL A 420 -10.67 -5.93 18.98
CA VAL A 420 -9.28 -5.99 18.54
C VAL A 420 -8.44 -5.19 19.53
N ALA A 421 -7.41 -5.84 20.06
CA ALA A 421 -6.40 -5.23 20.91
C ALA A 421 -5.03 -5.40 20.25
N SER A 422 -4.25 -4.34 20.14
CA SER A 422 -2.85 -4.44 19.71
C SER A 422 -1.96 -3.41 20.37
N PHE A 423 -0.68 -3.75 20.51
CA PHE A 423 0.35 -2.82 20.93
C PHE A 423 1.61 -3.07 20.12
N THR A 424 2.28 -2.00 19.69
CA THR A 424 3.55 -2.05 18.97
C THR A 424 4.53 -1.04 19.56
N TRP A 425 5.68 -1.52 20.03
CA TRP A 425 6.73 -0.65 20.56
C TRP A 425 7.46 0.08 19.44
N ILE A 426 7.93 -0.65 18.43
CA ILE A 426 8.61 -0.10 17.25
C ILE A 426 7.59 0.19 16.13
N ALA A 427 6.70 1.14 16.40
CA ALA A 427 5.71 1.68 15.46
C ALA A 427 6.30 2.82 14.59
N GLY A 428 5.54 3.32 13.60
CA GLY A 428 5.92 4.49 12.81
C GLY A 428 6.05 5.74 13.69
N GLU A 429 5.09 5.91 14.60
CA GLU A 429 5.12 6.89 15.68
C GLU A 429 5.03 6.16 17.03
N ARG A 430 6.19 6.01 17.67
CA ARG A 430 6.43 5.03 18.74
C ARG A 430 6.06 5.53 20.13
N PRO A 431 5.65 4.63 21.04
CA PRO A 431 4.97 3.36 20.78
C PRO A 431 3.47 3.61 20.48
N GLN A 432 2.73 2.59 20.06
CA GLN A 432 1.30 2.73 19.72
C GLN A 432 0.47 1.56 20.25
N GLY A 433 -0.65 1.88 20.88
CA GLY A 433 -1.71 0.94 21.25
C GLY A 433 -3.00 1.13 20.43
N CYS A 434 -3.80 0.08 20.36
CA CYS A 434 -5.14 0.04 19.78
C CYS A 434 -6.02 -0.87 20.62
N PHE A 435 -7.22 -0.42 20.99
CA PHE A 435 -8.20 -1.23 21.72
C PHE A 435 -9.61 -0.79 21.34
N LEU A 436 -10.26 -1.53 20.44
CA LEU A 436 -11.49 -1.11 19.78
C LEU A 436 -12.43 -2.30 19.56
N PRO A 437 -13.75 -2.08 19.44
CA PRO A 437 -14.66 -3.05 18.82
C PRO A 437 -14.21 -3.42 17.41
N LYS A 438 -14.44 -4.67 16.98
CA LYS A 438 -14.02 -5.17 15.67
C LYS A 438 -14.63 -4.41 14.49
N ASP A 439 -15.84 -3.93 14.64
CA ASP A 439 -16.61 -3.21 13.63
C ASP A 439 -16.36 -1.68 13.65
N ALA A 440 -15.54 -1.19 14.59
CA ALA A 440 -15.26 0.23 14.79
C ALA A 440 -13.95 0.69 14.14
N SER A 441 -13.66 0.24 12.91
CA SER A 441 -12.45 0.62 12.16
C SER A 441 -12.29 2.15 12.00
N GLY A 442 -13.40 2.90 11.97
CA GLY A 442 -13.45 4.36 11.93
C GLY A 442 -12.97 5.05 13.21
N MET A 443 -12.73 4.30 14.28
CA MET A 443 -12.11 4.78 15.52
C MET A 443 -10.60 4.51 15.57
N ALA A 444 -10.08 3.70 14.65
CA ALA A 444 -8.67 3.33 14.67
C ALA A 444 -7.79 4.53 14.32
N GLU A 445 -6.77 4.72 15.16
CA GLU A 445 -5.84 5.83 15.07
C GLU A 445 -4.44 5.37 15.48
N TRP A 446 -3.46 5.96 14.82
CA TRP A 446 -2.04 5.81 15.08
C TRP A 446 -1.45 7.16 15.52
N LYS A 447 -0.14 7.23 15.79
CA LYS A 447 0.54 8.40 16.41
C LYS A 447 0.44 8.45 17.92
N GLU A 448 1.27 7.64 18.59
CA GLU A 448 1.39 7.58 20.06
C GLU A 448 0.06 7.26 20.78
N ASN A 449 -0.90 6.68 20.06
CA ASN A 449 -2.22 6.40 20.60
C ASN A 449 -2.11 5.45 21.80
N LEU A 450 -2.80 5.77 22.89
CA LEU A 450 -2.77 5.03 24.16
C LEU A 450 -1.40 5.00 24.89
N CYS A 451 -0.44 5.84 24.49
CA CYS A 451 0.94 5.88 25.03
C CYS A 451 1.37 7.26 25.57
N GLY A 452 0.42 8.19 25.60
CA GLY A 452 0.60 9.60 25.91
C GLY A 452 1.52 10.37 24.99
N GLU A 453 1.65 11.67 25.25
CA GLU A 453 2.49 12.58 24.46
C GLU A 453 3.29 13.48 25.40
N ILE A 454 4.59 13.51 25.20
CA ILE A 454 5.49 14.49 25.80
C ILE A 454 6.29 15.06 24.64
N SER A 455 6.20 16.38 24.42
CA SER A 455 6.99 17.05 23.39
C SER A 455 7.89 18.12 24.01
N GLY A 456 9.16 18.12 23.64
CA GLY A 456 10.12 19.16 23.97
C GLY A 456 9.96 20.40 23.08
N LEU A 457 10.86 21.36 23.27
CA LEU A 457 10.80 22.65 22.56
C LEU A 457 11.30 22.60 21.11
N GLY A 458 12.00 21.52 20.71
CA GLY A 458 12.60 21.39 19.39
C GLY A 458 11.59 21.25 18.25
N LEU A 459 12.08 21.35 17.01
CA LEU A 459 11.25 21.19 15.81
C LEU A 459 10.87 19.73 15.56
N ARG A 460 11.71 18.78 15.99
CA ARG A 460 11.44 17.35 15.90
C ARG A 460 11.39 16.72 17.28
N ASN A 461 10.34 15.93 17.50
CA ASN A 461 10.15 15.15 18.72
C ASN A 461 9.85 13.71 18.32
N PHE A 462 10.52 12.76 18.96
CA PHE A 462 10.36 11.34 18.68
C PHE A 462 10.68 10.53 19.92
N ARG A 463 10.37 9.22 19.84
CA ARG A 463 10.72 8.28 20.90
C ARG A 463 11.66 7.20 20.41
N GLU A 464 12.60 6.85 21.27
CA GLU A 464 13.46 5.68 21.13
C GLU A 464 13.05 4.63 22.16
N VAL A 465 12.71 3.44 21.70
CA VAL A 465 12.38 2.31 22.58
C VAL A 465 13.68 1.75 23.14
N ILE A 466 13.78 1.67 24.46
CA ILE A 466 14.94 1.14 25.18
C ILE A 466 14.77 -0.36 25.39
N ASP A 467 13.62 -0.76 25.95
CA ASP A 467 13.28 -2.14 26.23
C ASP A 467 11.77 -2.34 26.16
N HIS A 468 11.38 -3.59 25.97
CA HIS A 468 10.00 -4.04 26.13
C HIS A 468 9.96 -5.53 26.42
N GLN A 469 8.88 -5.96 27.06
CA GLN A 469 8.54 -7.35 27.29
C GLN A 469 7.05 -7.54 27.07
N THR A 470 6.67 -8.71 26.57
CA THR A 470 5.28 -9.06 26.32
C THR A 470 5.01 -10.47 26.81
N SER A 471 3.85 -10.68 27.43
CA SER A 471 3.32 -11.99 27.75
C SER A 471 1.89 -12.10 27.24
N LEU A 472 1.63 -13.15 26.46
CA LEU A 472 0.30 -13.47 25.96
C LEU A 472 -0.38 -14.44 26.94
N PHE A 473 -1.69 -14.35 27.03
CA PHE A 473 -2.55 -15.29 27.75
C PHE A 473 -3.87 -15.44 26.97
N ASP A 474 -4.73 -16.37 27.38
CA ASP A 474 -5.97 -16.65 26.66
C ASP A 474 -6.81 -15.38 26.48
N ASN A 475 -7.08 -15.03 25.22
CA ASN A 475 -7.83 -13.83 24.81
C ASN A 475 -7.28 -12.49 25.32
N GLY A 476 -5.98 -12.39 25.62
CA GLY A 476 -5.38 -11.12 26.00
C GLY A 476 -3.86 -11.12 26.04
N PHE A 477 -3.29 -10.00 26.45
CA PHE A 477 -1.85 -9.86 26.62
C PHE A 477 -1.52 -8.70 27.56
N ALA A 478 -0.34 -8.78 28.17
CA ALA A 478 0.28 -7.69 28.91
C ALA A 478 1.62 -7.36 28.25
N THR A 479 1.88 -6.07 28.06
CA THR A 479 3.17 -5.58 27.60
C THR A 479 3.62 -4.38 28.42
N PHE A 480 4.90 -4.35 28.76
CA PHE A 480 5.51 -3.26 29.50
C PHE A 480 6.91 -3.00 28.99
N GLY A 481 7.39 -1.77 29.20
CA GLY A 481 8.67 -1.36 28.66
C GLY A 481 8.93 0.12 28.81
N CYS A 482 10.03 0.56 28.24
CA CYS A 482 10.58 1.89 28.43
C CYS A 482 10.97 2.54 27.10
N SER A 483 10.69 3.83 26.97
CA SER A 483 11.12 4.66 25.84
C SER A 483 11.66 6.00 26.33
N ASP A 484 12.72 6.50 25.70
CA ASP A 484 13.18 7.87 25.88
C ASP A 484 12.44 8.80 24.91
N VAL A 485 11.96 9.92 25.44
CA VAL A 485 11.38 11.02 24.66
C VAL A 485 12.50 11.99 24.32
N ILE A 486 12.74 12.18 23.03
CA ILE A 486 13.85 12.95 22.51
C ILE A 486 13.32 14.16 21.74
N THR A 487 13.88 15.32 22.03
CA THR A 487 13.68 16.55 21.26
C THR A 487 14.97 16.90 20.51
N LYS A 488 14.83 17.35 19.27
CA LYS A 488 15.95 17.70 18.37
C LYS A 488 15.66 19.01 17.64
N ASP A 489 16.72 19.63 17.13
CA ASP A 489 16.70 20.95 16.47
C ASP A 489 16.12 22.01 17.40
N LEU A 490 16.74 22.12 18.58
CA LEU A 490 16.48 23.17 19.55
C LEU A 490 17.10 24.49 19.05
N GLN A 491 16.59 25.62 19.59
CA GLN A 491 17.11 26.95 19.23
C GLN A 491 18.54 27.15 19.73
N GLU A 492 19.20 28.20 19.21
CA GLU A 492 20.55 28.61 19.57
C GLU A 492 20.75 28.68 21.11
N GLY A 493 21.91 28.22 21.58
CA GLY A 493 22.23 28.11 23.01
C GLY A 493 21.74 26.82 23.70
N SER A 494 20.98 25.97 22.99
CA SER A 494 20.58 24.64 23.47
C SER A 494 21.49 23.54 22.91
N PRO A 495 21.58 22.36 23.56
CA PRO A 495 22.22 21.21 22.94
C PRO A 495 21.48 20.81 21.64
N PRO A 496 22.14 20.15 20.67
CA PRO A 496 21.51 19.76 19.41
C PRO A 496 20.38 18.73 19.59
N MET A 497 20.39 18.01 20.71
CA MET A 497 19.43 16.99 21.08
C MET A 497 19.34 16.87 22.60
N GLU A 498 18.15 16.60 23.14
CA GLU A 498 17.92 16.44 24.57
C GLU A 498 16.90 15.32 24.84
N THR A 499 17.16 14.50 25.85
CA THR A 499 16.17 13.57 26.40
C THR A 499 15.30 14.28 27.41
N VAL A 500 14.02 14.46 27.06
CA VAL A 500 13.01 15.21 27.79
C VAL A 500 12.46 14.40 28.96
N ALA A 501 12.18 13.12 28.74
CA ALA A 501 11.63 12.23 29.74
C ALA A 501 11.96 10.78 29.41
N LYS A 502 12.04 9.95 30.45
CA LYS A 502 12.03 8.50 30.30
C LYS A 502 10.62 8.03 30.60
N VAL A 503 9.94 7.42 29.63
CA VAL A 503 8.54 7.01 29.76
C VAL A 503 8.46 5.50 29.89
N ARG A 504 7.84 5.03 30.97
CA ARG A 504 7.45 3.63 31.17
C ARG A 504 5.98 3.49 30.81
N ASN A 505 5.67 2.52 29.96
CA ASN A 505 4.30 2.18 29.62
C ASN A 505 4.01 0.74 30.05
N LEU A 506 2.77 0.52 30.50
CA LEU A 506 2.15 -0.78 30.71
C LEU A 506 0.81 -0.75 29.96
N PHE A 507 0.60 -1.74 29.11
CA PHE A 507 -0.64 -1.96 28.38
C PHE A 507 -1.11 -3.40 28.62
N ILE A 508 -2.33 -3.58 29.08
CA ILE A 508 -2.92 -4.89 29.32
C ILE A 508 -4.30 -4.94 28.65
N ALA A 509 -4.46 -5.84 27.69
CA ALA A 509 -5.77 -6.22 27.18
C ALA A 509 -6.28 -7.43 27.97
N LEU A 510 -7.38 -7.26 28.70
CA LEU A 510 -7.93 -8.33 29.55
C LEU A 510 -8.73 -9.36 28.74
N PRO A 511 -8.86 -10.61 29.25
CA PRO A 511 -9.57 -11.69 28.55
C PRO A 511 -11.07 -11.44 28.32
N ASP A 512 -11.65 -10.46 29.02
CA ASP A 512 -13.06 -10.10 28.90
C ASP A 512 -13.40 -9.45 27.54
N GLY A 513 -12.38 -9.10 26.75
CA GLY A 513 -12.52 -8.48 25.44
C GLY A 513 -13.09 -7.06 25.49
N ARG A 514 -13.20 -6.46 26.68
CA ARG A 514 -13.88 -5.17 26.89
C ARG A 514 -13.06 -4.20 27.72
N THR A 515 -12.06 -4.69 28.46
CA THR A 515 -11.26 -3.89 29.35
C THR A 515 -9.81 -3.84 28.89
N CYS A 516 -9.27 -2.61 28.84
CA CYS A 516 -7.86 -2.34 28.64
C CYS A 516 -7.34 -1.50 29.80
N VAL A 517 -6.19 -1.88 30.37
CA VAL A 517 -5.50 -1.14 31.41
C VAL A 517 -4.25 -0.50 30.80
N THR A 518 -4.18 0.82 30.83
CA THR A 518 -3.00 1.59 30.42
C THR A 518 -2.42 2.33 31.62
N VAL A 519 -1.15 2.12 31.93
CA VAL A 519 -0.43 2.89 32.96
C VAL A 519 0.80 3.52 32.33
N GLN A 520 0.98 4.82 32.56
CA GLN A 520 2.13 5.57 32.07
C GLN A 520 2.82 6.28 33.24
N LEU A 521 4.14 6.15 33.31
CA LEU A 521 4.97 6.83 34.29
C LEU A 521 6.14 7.50 33.57
N ALA A 522 6.25 8.82 33.66
CA ALA A 522 7.27 9.61 32.98
C ALA A 522 8.11 10.44 33.97
N PRO A 523 9.05 9.82 34.72
CA PRO A 523 9.93 10.57 35.60
C PRO A 523 10.86 11.47 34.79
N SER A 524 11.06 12.69 35.31
CA SER A 524 12.19 13.54 34.92
C SER A 524 12.97 13.91 36.17
N ASN A 525 14.25 13.55 36.21
CA ASN A 525 15.16 13.90 37.31
C ASN A 525 15.86 15.24 37.07
N LEU A 526 15.55 15.91 35.96
CA LEU A 526 16.10 17.19 35.55
C LEU A 526 14.97 18.18 35.24
N LYS A 527 15.25 19.47 35.42
CA LYS A 527 14.34 20.51 34.95
C LYS A 527 14.35 20.51 33.42
N ARG A 528 13.20 20.23 32.81
CA ARG A 528 13.03 20.16 31.35
C ARG A 528 11.90 21.09 30.93
N TYR A 529 12.05 21.67 29.73
CA TYR A 529 11.02 22.51 29.14
C TYR A 529 10.28 21.72 28.07
N VAL A 530 8.96 21.73 28.16
CA VAL A 530 8.07 20.94 27.30
C VAL A 530 7.03 21.84 26.66
N ARG A 531 6.69 21.54 25.41
CA ARG A 531 5.61 22.21 24.67
C ARG A 531 4.25 21.58 24.97
N SER A 532 4.21 20.25 25.14
CA SER A 532 2.99 19.54 25.51
C SER A 532 3.27 18.35 26.43
N VAL A 533 2.33 18.10 27.33
CA VAL A 533 2.22 16.86 28.11
C VAL A 533 0.76 16.46 28.10
N LYS A 534 0.45 15.31 27.50
CA LYS A 534 -0.87 14.68 27.49
C LYS A 534 -0.74 13.31 28.14
N GLY A 535 -1.73 12.95 28.97
CA GLY A 535 -1.84 11.63 29.64
C GLY A 535 -2.03 10.49 28.64
N THR A 536 -2.88 9.48 28.89
CA THR A 536 -3.05 8.29 28.01
C THR A 536 -3.14 8.57 26.50
N LEU A 537 -3.64 9.75 26.09
CA LEU A 537 -3.77 10.17 24.69
C LEU A 537 -4.58 9.17 23.87
N LEU A 538 -5.89 9.19 24.06
CA LEU A 538 -6.83 8.50 23.21
C LEU A 538 -7.18 9.40 22.02
N ARG A 539 -6.60 9.11 20.86
CA ARG A 539 -6.92 9.79 19.61
C ARG A 539 -7.97 8.97 18.87
N ILE A 540 -9.02 9.66 18.42
CA ILE A 540 -10.12 9.06 17.66
C ILE A 540 -10.43 9.98 16.49
N PRO A 541 -10.39 9.50 15.23
CA PRO A 541 -10.67 10.32 14.05
C PRO A 541 -12.10 10.87 14.07
N ASN A 542 -12.36 12.13 13.74
CA ASN A 542 -13.73 12.64 13.51
C ASN A 542 -13.83 13.08 12.05
N ASP A 543 -14.49 12.28 11.21
CA ASP A 543 -14.44 12.41 9.75
C ASP A 543 -15.71 11.84 9.09
N ILE A 544 -15.77 11.91 7.77
CA ILE A 544 -16.90 11.46 6.97
C ILE A 544 -17.39 10.03 7.29
N PHE A 545 -16.52 9.16 7.79
CA PHE A 545 -16.88 7.78 8.06
C PHE A 545 -17.69 7.61 9.35
N ASN A 546 -17.64 8.61 10.24
CA ASN A 546 -18.52 8.77 11.40
C ASN A 546 -19.44 9.98 11.27
N GLU A 547 -19.77 10.38 10.03
CA GLU A 547 -20.69 11.50 9.74
C GLU A 547 -20.21 12.84 10.30
N ASN A 548 -18.90 12.98 10.54
CA ASN A 548 -18.28 14.15 11.19
C ASN A 548 -18.82 14.41 12.60
N VAL A 549 -19.44 13.41 13.26
CA VAL A 549 -20.07 13.55 14.57
C VAL A 549 -19.60 12.46 15.53
N ARG A 550 -19.27 12.87 16.77
CA ARG A 550 -19.02 11.92 17.87
C ARG A 550 -19.78 12.29 19.13
N LEU A 551 -20.49 11.31 19.67
CA LEU A 551 -21.01 11.38 21.04
C LEU A 551 -19.91 10.94 22.01
N CYS A 552 -19.58 11.83 22.95
CA CYS A 552 -18.62 11.56 24.00
C CYS A 552 -19.33 11.56 25.35
N GLU A 553 -19.09 10.53 26.16
CA GLU A 553 -19.58 10.43 27.52
C GLU A 553 -18.40 10.42 28.48
N THR A 554 -18.45 11.30 29.48
CA THR A 554 -17.42 11.42 30.52
C THR A 554 -18.09 11.50 31.89
N SER A 555 -17.31 11.41 32.96
CA SER A 555 -17.80 11.67 34.31
C SER A 555 -18.38 13.08 34.51
N LYS A 556 -18.10 14.01 33.58
CA LYS A 556 -18.62 15.38 33.58
C LYS A 556 -19.90 15.55 32.73
N GLY A 557 -20.39 14.48 32.10
CA GLY A 557 -21.58 14.48 31.26
C GLY A 557 -21.29 14.10 29.81
N ARG A 558 -22.36 14.18 29.00
CA ARG A 558 -22.36 13.86 27.57
C ARG A 558 -22.22 15.12 26.72
N PHE A 559 -21.41 15.05 25.67
CA PHE A 559 -21.28 16.13 24.69
C PHE A 559 -21.10 15.56 23.27
N ILE A 560 -21.37 16.39 22.26
CA ILE A 560 -21.21 16.03 20.86
C ILE A 560 -20.04 16.83 20.28
N LEU A 561 -19.07 16.15 19.68
CA LEU A 561 -18.02 16.75 18.86
C LEU A 561 -18.46 16.73 17.40
N ARG A 562 -18.39 17.88 16.74
CA ARG A 562 -18.63 18.01 15.30
C ARG A 562 -17.36 18.51 14.62
N ARG A 563 -17.00 17.94 13.48
CA ARG A 563 -16.00 18.55 12.58
C ARG A 563 -16.77 19.56 11.74
N GLU A 564 -16.50 20.84 11.97
CA GLU A 564 -17.02 21.95 11.18
C GLU A 564 -16.33 22.03 9.82
#